data_AF-A0A060Y5I9-F1
#
_entry.id   AF-A0A060Y5I9-F1
#
_cell.length_a   1.000
_cell.length_b   1.000
_cell.length_c   1.000
_cell.angle_alpha   90.00
_cell.angle_beta   90.00
_cell.angle_gamma   90.00
#
_symmetry.space_group_name_H-M   'P 1'
#
loop_
_entity.id
_entity.type
_entity.pdbx_description
1 polymer ?
#
loop_
_entity_poly.entity_id
_entity_poly.type
_entity_poly.pdbx_seq_one_letter_code
_entity_poly.pdbx_strand_id
1 'polypeptide(L)' 'MADLEAVLADVSYLMAMEKSKSTPAARASKKIILPESSIRSVMQKYLEERDELTFDKIFNQKIGE' A
#
# COMPACT_ATOMS: atom_id res chain seq x y z
N MET A 1 -31.87 16.30 -13.44
CA MET A 1 -30.41 16.44 -13.21
C MET A 1 -29.72 15.08 -12.99
N ALA A 2 -30.41 14.07 -12.44
CA ALA A 2 -29.87 12.71 -12.25
C ALA A 2 -29.44 11.97 -13.53
N ASP A 3 -30.13 12.22 -14.64
CA ASP A 3 -29.89 11.51 -15.92
C ASP A 3 -28.49 11.81 -16.49
N LEU A 4 -28.05 13.08 -16.40
CA LEU A 4 -26.72 13.47 -16.87
C LEU A 4 -25.60 12.90 -15.99
N GLU A 5 -25.79 12.88 -14.67
CA GLU A 5 -24.79 12.35 -13.74
C GLU A 5 -24.63 10.83 -13.89
N ALA A 6 -25.72 10.10 -14.13
CA ALA A 6 -25.68 8.65 -14.38
C ALA A 6 -24.91 8.34 -15.68
N VAL A 7 -25.19 9.06 -16.76
CA VAL A 7 -24.47 8.91 -18.04
C VAL A 7 -22.99 9.24 -17.89
N LEU A 8 -22.66 10.30 -17.15
CA LEU A 8 -21.26 10.68 -16.90
C LEU A 8 -20.53 9.63 -16.06
N ALA A 9 -21.20 9.02 -15.08
CA ALA A 9 -20.62 7.94 -14.27
C ALA A 9 -20.26 6.73 -15.14
N ASP A 10 -21.17 6.28 -16.00
CA ASP A 10 -20.95 5.13 -16.88
C ASP A 10 -19.82 5.38 -17.89
N VAL A 11 -19.80 6.56 -18.51
CA VAL A 11 -18.73 6.96 -19.44
C VAL A 11 -17.38 7.02 -18.72
N SER A 12 -17.34 7.57 -17.49
CA SER A 12 -16.11 7.66 -16.70
C SER A 12 -15.57 6.28 -16.30
N TYR A 13 -16.46 5.34 -15.98
CA TYR A 13 -16.10 3.96 -15.63
C TYR A 13 -15.54 3.21 -16.84
N LEU A 14 -16.20 3.28 -18.00
CA LEU A 14 -15.71 2.66 -19.23
C LEU A 14 -14.35 3.23 -19.63
N MET A 15 -14.18 4.56 -19.60
CA MET A 15 -12.89 5.20 -19.83
C MET A 15 -11.82 4.75 -18.83
N ALA A 16 -12.19 4.53 -17.56
CA ALA A 16 -11.27 4.01 -16.54
C ALA A 16 -10.88 2.55 -16.81
N MET A 17 -11.82 1.71 -17.28
CA MET A 17 -11.55 0.32 -17.69
C MET A 17 -10.65 0.25 -18.93
N GLU A 18 -10.77 1.18 -19.87
CA GLU A 18 -9.90 1.24 -21.04
C GLU A 18 -8.50 1.73 -20.68
N LYS A 19 -8.37 2.70 -19.77
CA LYS A 19 -7.07 3.23 -19.30
C LYS A 19 -6.33 2.29 -18.34
N SER A 20 -7.04 1.46 -17.59
CA SER A 20 -6.45 0.53 -16.60
C SER A 20 -5.77 -0.69 -17.23
N LYS A 21 -6.02 -0.99 -18.51
CA LYS A 21 -5.37 -2.10 -19.22
C LYS A 21 -3.91 -1.84 -19.59
N SER A 22 -3.47 -0.57 -19.61
CA SER A 22 -2.09 -0.20 -20.00
C SER A 22 -1.35 0.64 -18.96
N THR A 23 -1.98 0.98 -17.83
CA THR A 23 -1.32 1.71 -16.73
C THR A 23 -1.62 1.01 -15.41
N PRO A 24 -0.61 0.77 -14.55
CA PRO A 24 -0.90 0.40 -13.17
C PRO A 24 -1.85 1.45 -12.63
N ALA A 25 -3.04 1.01 -12.20
CA ALA A 25 -4.11 1.87 -11.73
C ALA A 25 -3.54 3.06 -10.97
N ALA A 26 -3.93 4.28 -11.37
CA ALA A 26 -3.46 5.55 -10.86
C ALA A 26 -3.80 5.76 -9.38
N ARG A 27 -3.32 4.87 -8.49
CA ARG A 27 -2.92 5.26 -7.15
C ARG A 27 -1.92 6.37 -7.41
N ALA A 28 -2.15 7.55 -6.86
CA ALA A 28 -1.09 8.55 -6.76
C ALA A 28 0.12 7.82 -6.16
N SER A 29 1.09 7.48 -7.01
CA SER A 29 2.28 6.70 -6.68
C SER A 29 3.20 7.58 -5.84
N LYS A 30 2.76 7.97 -4.64
CA LYS A 30 3.71 8.37 -3.62
C LYS A 30 4.46 7.10 -3.29
N LYS A 31 5.58 6.91 -4.00
CA LYS A 31 6.58 5.88 -3.74
C LYS A 31 6.77 5.80 -2.23
N ILE A 32 6.56 4.63 -1.64
CA ILE A 32 6.79 4.45 -0.22
C ILE A 32 8.29 4.63 0.00
N ILE A 33 8.65 5.67 0.75
CA ILE A 33 10.03 5.94 1.12
C ILE A 33 10.27 5.24 2.45
N LEU A 34 11.19 4.29 2.47
CA LEU A 34 11.61 3.66 3.71
C LEU A 34 12.44 4.65 4.55
N PRO A 35 12.31 4.63 5.89
CA PRO A 35 13.18 5.43 6.75
C PRO A 35 14.65 5.05 6.57
N GLU A 36 15.55 5.94 7.00
CA GLU A 36 16.98 5.66 7.05
C GLU A 36 17.29 4.55 8.09
N SER A 37 18.39 3.82 7.89
CA SER A 37 18.85 2.75 8.78
C SER A 37 19.09 3.16 10.23
N SER A 38 19.23 4.47 10.51
CA SER A 38 19.35 5.04 11.85
C SER A 38 18.16 4.68 12.76
N ILE A 39 16.98 4.40 12.19
CA ILE A 39 15.78 4.00 12.94
C ILE A 39 15.91 2.62 13.63
N ARG A 40 16.90 1.80 13.23
CA ARG A 40 17.08 0.42 13.73
C ARG A 40 17.17 0.36 15.25
N SER A 41 17.95 1.24 15.87
CA SER A 41 18.20 1.21 17.32
C SER A 41 16.91 1.43 18.13
N VAL A 42 15.99 2.25 17.61
CA VAL A 42 14.68 2.51 18.22
C VAL A 42 13.74 1.34 17.98
N MET A 43 13.64 0.87 16.72
CA MET A 43 12.73 -0.23 16.37
C MET A 43 13.11 -1.54 17.04
N GLN A 44 14.41 -1.82 17.18
CA GLN A 44 14.86 -3.04 17.84
C GLN A 44 14.44 -3.05 19.31
N LYS A 45 14.67 -1.98 20.07
CA LYS A 45 14.19 -1.88 21.46
C LYS A 45 12.66 -1.97 21.56
N TYR A 46 11.95 -1.30 20.67
CA TYR A 46 10.49 -1.33 20.62
C TYR A 46 9.92 -2.75 20.43
N LEU A 47 10.55 -3.55 19.55
CA LEU A 47 10.17 -4.94 19.29
C LEU A 47 10.63 -5.87 20.41
N GLU A 48 11.80 -5.64 21.01
CA GLU A 48 12.27 -6.39 22.18
C GLU A 48 11.36 -6.19 23.40
N GLU A 49 10.94 -4.96 23.70
CA GLU A 49 10.01 -4.65 24.81
C GLU A 49 8.63 -5.30 24.62
N ARG A 50 8.25 -5.63 23.39
CA ARG A 50 7.00 -6.33 23.03
C ARG A 50 7.17 -7.83 22.86
N ASP A 51 8.38 -8.35 23.08
CA ASP A 51 8.74 -9.74 22.82
C ASP A 51 8.47 -10.17 21.36
N GLU A 52 8.46 -9.23 20.42
CA GLU A 52 8.22 -9.47 18.99
C GLU A 52 9.50 -9.85 18.24
N LEU A 53 10.67 -9.73 18.89
CA LEU A 53 11.98 -10.09 18.34
C LEU A 53 12.32 -11.57 18.55
N THR A 54 11.42 -12.48 18.14
CA THR A 54 11.64 -13.93 18.19
C THR A 54 11.55 -14.56 16.81
N PHE A 55 12.23 -15.69 16.59
CA PHE A 55 12.28 -16.34 15.28
C PHE A 55 10.88 -16.63 14.74
N ASP A 56 10.02 -17.26 15.55
CA ASP A 56 8.66 -17.63 15.11
C ASP A 56 7.84 -16.39 14.73
N LYS A 57 7.94 -15.29 15.49
CA LYS A 57 7.19 -14.07 15.20
C LYS A 57 7.70 -13.33 13.97
N ILE A 58 9.00 -13.40 13.67
CA ILE A 58 9.59 -12.74 12.50
C ILE A 58 9.40 -13.61 11.25
N PHE A 59 9.75 -14.89 11.31
CA PHE A 59 9.76 -15.80 10.16
C PHE A 59 8.34 -16.07 9.62
N ASN A 60 7.33 -16.02 10.47
CA ASN A 60 5.93 -16.15 10.02
C ASN A 60 5.36 -14.86 9.39
N GLN A 61 6.13 -13.77 9.29
CA GLN A 61 5.71 -12.56 8.58
C GLN A 61 6.09 -12.62 7.11
N LYS A 62 5.24 -12.03 6.25
CA LYS A 62 5.43 -12.09 4.79
C LYS A 62 6.75 -11.49 4.27
N ILE A 63 7.37 -10.61 5.06
CA ILE A 63 8.65 -9.96 4.74
C ILE A 63 9.83 -10.52 5.55
N GLY A 64 9.56 -11.41 6.50
CA GLY A 64 10.56 -12.05 7.36
C GLY A 64 10.96 -13.45 6.91
N GLU A 65 10.18 -14.08 6.03
CA GLU A 65 10.54 -15.23 5.19
C GLU A 65 11.59 -14.84 4.14
#